data_AF-A0A7S0R9Q6-F1
#
_entry.id   AF-A0A7S0R9Q6-F1
#
_cell.length_a   1.000
_cell.length_b   1.000
_cell.length_c   1.000
_cell.angle_alpha   90.00
_cell.angle_beta   90.00
_cell.angle_gamma   90.00
#
_symmetry.space_group_name_H-M   'P 1'
#
loop_
_entity.id
_entity.type
_entity.pdbx_description
1 polymer ?
#
loop_
_entity_poly.entity_id
_entity_poly.type
_entity_poly.pdbx_seq_one_letter_code
_entity_poly.pdbx_strand_id
1 'polypeptide(L)'
;MSFTTINSTAVVPKTTNVAFGSRRAVARAMPASKAVRCEVQEDKVQMSRRGLVSLVAAAPAMQAAKALALIDYDEDDELLSKVREQRKAKVQKELIAERAFVKEGGFKDKVFDNEIVYVQKAINRLSKAGSLIKANETGDLKDVVLGDAWVRDLKGATSAISKSAEAQESAKNLFASINALQNNVKSKAKPVEIKASYLGVVGALESWCTETDLVGSVNGL
;
A
#
# COMPACT_ATOMS: atom_id res chain seq x y z
N MET A 1 1.01 -61.58 -23.07
CA MET A 1 0.27 -61.80 -21.81
C MET A 1 0.66 -60.65 -20.89
N SER A 2 -0.15 -59.68 -20.51
CA SER A 2 -1.59 -59.46 -20.61
C SER A 2 -1.83 -57.95 -20.52
N PHE A 3 -2.74 -57.43 -21.35
CA PHE A 3 -3.22 -56.06 -21.29
C PHE A 3 -4.31 -55.98 -20.21
N THR A 4 -4.19 -55.06 -19.26
CA THR A 4 -5.25 -54.81 -18.26
C THR A 4 -5.89 -53.46 -18.53
N THR A 5 -7.07 -53.55 -19.14
CA THR A 5 -8.11 -52.55 -19.33
C THR A 5 -8.49 -51.86 -18.02
N ILE A 6 -8.54 -50.52 -18.00
CA ILE A 6 -9.24 -49.77 -16.94
C ILE A 6 -10.43 -49.08 -17.59
N ASN A 7 -11.62 -49.47 -17.12
CA ASN A 7 -12.91 -49.08 -17.65
C ASN A 7 -13.27 -47.62 -17.34
N SER A 8 -13.90 -47.03 -18.35
CA SER A 8 -14.66 -45.79 -18.36
C SER A 8 -15.95 -45.90 -17.55
N THR A 9 -16.25 -44.90 -16.72
CA THR A 9 -17.62 -44.54 -16.34
C THR A 9 -17.72 -43.03 -16.13
N ALA A 10 -18.31 -42.36 -17.12
CA ALA A 10 -18.72 -40.97 -17.05
C ALA A 10 -19.93 -40.83 -16.10
N VAL A 11 -19.79 -39.97 -15.09
CA VAL A 11 -20.88 -39.62 -14.18
C VAL A 11 -21.60 -38.40 -14.75
N VAL A 12 -22.81 -38.63 -15.25
CA VAL A 12 -23.76 -37.60 -15.70
C VAL A 12 -24.40 -36.94 -14.48
N PRO A 13 -24.36 -35.60 -14.33
CA PRO A 13 -25.08 -34.93 -13.25
C PRO A 13 -26.59 -34.87 -13.56
N LYS A 14 -27.38 -35.32 -12.57
CA LYS A 14 -28.84 -35.34 -12.58
C LYS A 14 -29.35 -33.90 -12.37
N THR A 15 -30.05 -33.37 -13.36
CA THR A 15 -30.77 -32.10 -13.30
C THR A 15 -32.04 -32.25 -12.46
N THR A 16 -32.14 -31.48 -11.37
CA THR A 16 -33.39 -31.30 -10.64
C THR A 16 -33.86 -29.86 -10.80
N ASN A 17 -34.92 -29.71 -11.58
CA ASN A 17 -35.74 -28.50 -11.71
C ASN A 17 -36.31 -28.11 -10.34
N VAL A 18 -36.03 -26.89 -9.89
CA VAL A 18 -36.73 -26.27 -8.75
C VAL A 18 -37.59 -25.12 -9.28
N ALA A 19 -38.85 -25.18 -8.88
CA ALA A 19 -39.97 -24.43 -9.41
C ALA A 19 -39.83 -22.90 -9.29
N PHE A 20 -40.38 -22.24 -10.31
CA PHE A 20 -40.66 -20.80 -10.36
C PHE A 20 -41.66 -20.42 -9.26
N GLY A 21 -41.17 -19.75 -8.22
CA GLY A 21 -41.98 -19.13 -7.17
C GLY A 21 -42.07 -17.63 -7.37
N SER A 22 -43.17 -17.17 -7.96
CA SER A 22 -43.53 -15.75 -8.06
C SER A 22 -43.87 -15.18 -6.67
N ARG A 23 -43.07 -14.25 -6.13
CA ARG A 23 -43.46 -13.39 -4.98
C ARG A 23 -42.84 -11.99 -5.05
N ARG A 24 -43.72 -11.02 -5.33
CA ARG A 24 -43.76 -9.60 -4.90
C ARG A 24 -42.47 -8.78 -4.92
N ALA A 25 -42.37 -7.92 -5.94
CA ALA A 25 -41.59 -6.70 -5.89
C ALA A 25 -42.11 -5.77 -4.78
N VAL A 26 -41.28 -5.49 -3.78
CA VAL A 26 -41.50 -4.40 -2.83
C VAL A 26 -40.83 -3.16 -3.43
N ALA A 27 -41.64 -2.26 -3.97
CA ALA A 27 -41.20 -0.95 -4.41
C ALA A 27 -40.76 -0.14 -3.18
N ARG A 28 -39.44 0.00 -2.98
CA ARG A 28 -38.88 0.91 -1.99
C ARG A 28 -38.88 2.31 -2.60
N ALA A 29 -39.86 3.12 -2.22
CA ALA A 29 -39.92 4.54 -2.56
C ALA A 29 -38.64 5.24 -2.05
N MET A 30 -37.86 5.81 -2.96
CA MET A 30 -36.78 6.73 -2.59
C MET A 30 -37.39 8.10 -2.32
N PRO A 31 -37.01 8.81 -1.24
CA PRO A 31 -37.38 10.21 -1.09
C PRO A 31 -36.67 11.02 -2.19
N ALA A 32 -37.44 11.80 -2.93
CA ALA A 32 -36.95 12.73 -3.93
C ALA A 32 -35.95 13.70 -3.29
N SER A 33 -34.69 13.63 -3.72
CA SER A 33 -33.68 14.64 -3.42
C SER A 33 -34.17 15.99 -3.94
N LYS A 34 -34.58 16.87 -3.04
CA LYS A 34 -34.82 18.28 -3.36
C LYS A 34 -33.48 18.87 -3.79
N ALA A 35 -33.38 19.24 -5.06
CA ALA A 35 -32.28 20.04 -5.57
C ALA A 35 -32.31 21.40 -4.85
N VAL A 36 -31.31 21.66 -4.00
CA VAL A 36 -31.10 22.98 -3.40
C VAL A 36 -30.44 23.84 -4.47
N ARG A 37 -31.22 24.75 -5.05
CA ARG A 37 -30.73 25.81 -5.92
C ARG A 37 -30.23 26.94 -5.02
N CYS A 38 -28.91 27.15 -4.97
CA CYS A 38 -28.34 28.33 -4.34
C CYS A 38 -28.61 29.54 -5.26
N GLU A 39 -29.61 30.35 -4.94
CA GLU A 39 -29.73 31.70 -5.49
C GLU A 39 -28.98 32.65 -4.56
N VAL A 40 -28.04 33.41 -5.12
CA VAL A 40 -27.33 34.49 -4.43
C VAL A 40 -28.34 35.62 -4.23
N GLN A 41 -28.76 35.80 -2.99
CA GLN A 41 -29.58 36.93 -2.59
C GLN A 41 -28.64 38.11 -2.32
N GLU A 42 -28.68 39.12 -3.20
CA GLU A 42 -27.98 40.39 -2.97
C GLU A 42 -28.66 41.14 -1.80
N ASP A 43 -28.05 41.08 -0.62
CA ASP A 43 -28.45 41.92 0.51
C ASP A 43 -28.05 43.37 0.24
N LYS A 44 -29.04 44.20 -0.12
CA LYS A 44 -28.90 45.65 -0.09
C LYS A 44 -28.77 46.12 1.35
N VAL A 45 -27.54 46.40 1.77
CA VAL A 45 -27.21 47.06 3.05
C VAL A 45 -27.89 48.43 3.09
N GLN A 46 -29.00 48.53 3.82
CA GLN A 46 -29.63 49.81 4.14
C GLN A 46 -28.80 50.53 5.20
N MET A 47 -27.98 51.49 4.78
CA MET A 47 -27.26 52.37 5.69
C MET A 47 -28.24 53.35 6.37
N SER A 48 -28.44 53.20 7.67
CA SER A 48 -29.17 54.17 8.51
C SER A 48 -28.29 55.39 8.80
N ARG A 49 -28.76 56.58 8.42
CA ARG A 49 -28.05 57.88 8.47
C ARG A 49 -27.94 58.51 9.87
N ARG A 50 -27.81 57.72 10.94
CA ARG A 50 -27.78 58.22 12.34
C ARG A 50 -26.66 57.59 13.17
N GLY A 51 -25.42 57.66 12.67
CA GLY A 51 -24.24 57.19 13.42
C GLY A 51 -23.00 58.05 13.22
N LEU A 52 -23.15 59.32 12.83
CA LEU A 52 -22.07 60.18 12.35
C LEU A 52 -21.76 61.33 13.33
N VAL A 53 -21.56 61.05 14.62
CA VAL A 53 -20.98 62.02 15.57
C VAL A 53 -20.26 61.27 16.71
N SER A 54 -18.96 60.98 16.54
CA SER A 54 -17.97 60.97 17.65
C SER A 54 -16.52 60.88 17.12
N LEU A 55 -16.19 61.68 16.10
CA LEU A 55 -14.82 61.83 15.60
C LEU A 55 -14.27 63.22 15.98
N VAL A 56 -13.98 63.46 17.26
CA VAL A 56 -13.10 64.56 17.68
C VAL A 56 -12.33 64.15 18.93
N ALA A 57 -11.23 63.42 18.73
CA ALA A 57 -10.03 63.42 19.58
C ALA A 57 -8.94 62.57 18.91
N ALA A 58 -8.51 62.94 17.71
CA ALA A 58 -7.44 62.25 17.00
C ALA A 58 -6.54 63.24 16.26
N ALA A 59 -5.47 63.69 16.94
CA ALA A 59 -4.11 63.92 16.42
C ALA A 59 -3.25 64.60 17.51
N PRO A 60 -1.92 64.36 17.63
CA PRO A 60 -1.06 63.44 16.90
C PRO A 60 -0.19 62.57 17.84
N ALA A 61 -0.38 61.26 17.84
CA ALA A 61 0.65 60.33 18.30
C ALA A 61 1.07 59.44 17.11
N MET A 62 1.56 60.09 16.04
CA MET A 62 2.32 59.40 15.00
C MET A 62 3.73 59.11 15.51
N GLN A 63 3.80 58.31 16.55
CA GLN A 63 4.93 57.43 16.86
C GLN A 63 4.31 56.04 17.02
N ALA A 64 3.66 55.57 15.95
CA ALA A 64 3.51 54.14 15.76
C ALA A 64 4.91 53.60 15.49
N ALA A 65 5.63 53.31 16.57
CA ALA A 65 6.72 52.36 16.54
C ALA A 65 6.22 51.18 15.71
N LYS A 66 6.99 50.85 14.68
CA LYS A 66 6.75 49.65 13.87
C LYS A 66 6.75 48.49 14.86
N ALA A 67 5.57 48.04 15.26
CA ALA A 67 5.40 46.85 16.06
C ALA A 67 5.79 45.68 15.15
N LEU A 68 7.10 45.48 15.00
CA LEU A 68 7.68 44.18 14.76
C LEU A 68 7.33 43.36 16.01
N ALA A 69 6.09 42.86 16.05
CA ALA A 69 5.79 41.67 16.80
C ALA A 69 6.63 40.56 16.14
N LEU A 70 7.86 40.45 16.61
CA LEU A 70 8.71 39.29 16.43
C LEU A 70 8.02 38.19 17.22
N ILE A 71 7.03 37.56 16.60
CA ILE A 71 6.53 36.27 17.04
C ILE A 71 7.70 35.31 16.78
N ASP A 72 8.18 34.64 17.82
CA ASP A 72 9.24 33.65 17.69
C ASP A 72 8.75 32.56 16.72
N TYR A 73 9.25 32.60 15.49
CA TYR A 73 8.83 31.73 14.38
C TYR A 73 9.16 30.26 14.63
N ASP A 74 9.93 29.94 15.67
CA ASP A 74 10.38 28.58 15.97
C ASP A 74 9.31 27.72 16.67
N GLU A 75 8.30 28.31 17.34
CA GLU A 75 7.22 27.54 17.99
C GLU A 75 6.13 27.06 17.01
N ASP A 76 5.95 27.74 15.87
CA ASP A 76 4.93 27.37 14.88
C ASP A 76 5.35 26.16 14.03
N ASP A 77 6.64 25.99 13.75
CA ASP A 77 7.14 24.87 12.95
C ASP A 77 6.98 23.51 13.66
N GLU A 78 7.10 23.49 15.00
CA GLU A 78 6.88 22.27 15.80
C GLU A 78 5.38 21.90 15.86
N LEU A 79 4.49 22.88 15.88
CA LEU A 79 3.04 22.65 15.80
C LEU A 79 2.63 22.16 14.41
N LEU A 80 3.21 22.72 13.35
CA LEU A 80 2.98 22.25 11.98
C LEU A 80 3.48 20.83 11.75
N SER A 81 4.63 20.44 12.33
CA SER A 81 5.14 19.07 12.21
C SER A 81 4.19 18.07 12.88
N LYS A 82 3.71 18.35 14.10
CA LYS A 82 2.72 17.53 14.81
C LYS A 82 1.40 17.39 14.05
N VAL A 83 0.89 18.48 13.46
CA VAL A 83 -0.34 18.44 12.66
C VAL A 83 -0.14 17.63 11.37
N ARG A 84 1.02 17.76 10.71
CA ARG A 84 1.36 16.95 9.53
C ARG A 84 1.47 15.46 9.88
N GLU A 85 2.08 15.13 11.01
CA GLU A 85 2.16 13.76 11.51
C GLU A 85 0.79 13.19 11.87
N GLN A 86 -0.06 13.95 12.56
CA GLN A 86 -1.43 13.53 12.86
C GLN A 86 -2.26 13.30 11.60
N ARG A 87 -2.14 14.16 10.58
CA ARG A 87 -2.79 13.95 9.27
C ARG A 87 -2.26 12.68 8.59
N LYS A 88 -0.94 12.47 8.55
CA LYS A 88 -0.34 11.24 7.98
C LYS A 88 -0.83 9.99 8.71
N ALA A 89 -0.88 10.03 10.04
CA ALA A 89 -1.37 8.93 10.86
C ALA A 89 -2.86 8.65 10.62
N LYS A 90 -3.69 9.68 10.44
CA LYS A 90 -5.11 9.52 10.10
C LYS A 90 -5.31 8.90 8.72
N VAL A 91 -4.58 9.37 7.71
CA VAL A 91 -4.61 8.81 6.35
C VAL A 91 -4.18 7.35 6.36
N GLN A 92 -3.11 6.99 7.09
CA GLN A 92 -2.68 5.60 7.20
C GLN A 92 -3.75 4.71 7.87
N LYS A 93 -4.39 5.19 8.94
CA LYS A 93 -5.49 4.46 9.61
C LYS A 93 -6.69 4.24 8.69
N GLU A 94 -7.09 5.25 7.93
CA GLU A 94 -8.18 5.16 6.96
C GLU A 94 -7.83 4.17 5.84
N LEU A 95 -6.59 4.20 5.33
CA LEU A 95 -6.12 3.29 4.28
C LEU A 95 -6.04 1.83 4.76
N ILE A 96 -5.66 1.60 6.02
CA ILE A 96 -5.68 0.28 6.64
C ILE A 96 -7.12 -0.21 6.80
N ALA A 97 -8.05 0.66 7.22
CA ALA A 97 -9.47 0.34 7.33
C ALA A 97 -10.11 0.04 5.96
N GLU A 98 -9.77 0.80 4.92
CA GLU A 98 -10.18 0.53 3.54
C GLU A 98 -9.66 -0.83 3.07
N ARG A 99 -8.39 -1.14 3.35
CA ARG A 99 -7.81 -2.45 3.00
C ARG A 99 -8.52 -3.59 3.73
N ALA A 100 -8.86 -3.41 5.01
CA ALA A 100 -9.60 -4.40 5.78
C ALA A 100 -11.02 -4.60 5.23
N PHE A 101 -11.72 -3.52 4.89
CA PHE A 101 -13.07 -3.55 4.32
C PHE A 101 -13.12 -4.20 2.93
N VAL A 102 -12.12 -3.92 2.08
CA VAL A 102 -11.97 -4.55 0.75
C VAL A 102 -11.69 -6.05 0.89
N LYS A 103 -10.88 -6.45 1.88
CA LYS A 103 -10.58 -7.87 2.19
C LYS A 103 -11.82 -8.63 2.69
N GLU A 104 -12.63 -8.02 3.56
CA GLU A 104 -13.90 -8.60 4.04
C GLU A 104 -14.99 -8.64 2.96
N GLY A 105 -15.03 -7.66 2.06
CA GLY A 105 -16.00 -7.58 0.96
C GLY A 105 -15.77 -8.57 -0.19
N GLY A 106 -14.71 -9.39 -0.13
CA GLY A 106 -14.36 -10.35 -1.19
C GLY A 106 -13.97 -9.68 -2.52
N PHE A 107 -13.68 -8.37 -2.51
CA PHE A 107 -13.26 -7.65 -3.69
C PHE A 107 -11.77 -7.89 -3.87
N LYS A 108 -11.43 -8.83 -4.76
CA LYS A 108 -10.05 -9.08 -5.17
C LYS A 108 -9.49 -7.80 -5.78
N ASP A 109 -8.64 -7.10 -5.03
CA ASP A 109 -7.89 -5.96 -5.54
C ASP A 109 -6.97 -6.51 -6.64
N LYS A 110 -7.39 -6.39 -7.90
CA LYS A 110 -6.63 -6.88 -9.07
C LYS A 110 -5.21 -6.31 -9.11
N VAL A 111 -5.02 -5.13 -8.53
CA VAL A 111 -3.71 -4.49 -8.38
C VAL A 111 -2.85 -5.29 -7.41
N PHE A 112 -3.38 -5.68 -6.24
CA PHE A 112 -2.66 -6.53 -5.28
C PHE A 112 -2.34 -7.90 -5.86
N ASP A 113 -3.27 -8.52 -6.59
CA ASP A 113 -3.04 -9.82 -7.21
C ASP A 113 -1.84 -9.78 -8.18
N ASN A 114 -1.71 -8.72 -8.98
CA ASN A 114 -0.58 -8.54 -9.88
C ASN A 114 0.75 -8.33 -9.14
N GLU A 115 0.75 -7.56 -8.05
CA GLU A 115 1.97 -7.34 -7.25
C GLU A 115 2.41 -8.63 -6.53
N ILE A 116 1.46 -9.41 -6.03
CA ILE A 116 1.72 -10.74 -5.44
C ILE A 116 2.37 -11.67 -6.48
N VAL A 117 1.98 -11.60 -7.75
CA VAL A 117 2.63 -12.40 -8.82
C VAL A 117 4.11 -12.04 -8.98
N TYR A 118 4.49 -10.76 -8.88
CA TYR A 118 5.90 -10.36 -8.96
C TYR A 118 6.69 -10.82 -7.73
N VAL A 119 6.09 -10.76 -6.53
CA VAL A 119 6.68 -11.30 -5.29
C VAL A 119 6.87 -12.82 -5.41
N GLN A 120 5.86 -13.55 -5.89
CA GLN A 120 5.93 -14.99 -6.08
C GLN A 120 7.02 -15.38 -7.10
N LYS A 121 7.14 -14.62 -8.20
CA LYS A 121 8.22 -14.82 -9.18
C LYS A 121 9.59 -14.63 -8.54
N ALA A 122 9.75 -13.62 -7.67
CA ALA A 122 11.00 -13.40 -6.95
C ALA A 122 11.30 -14.56 -5.99
N ILE A 123 10.31 -15.07 -5.24
CA ILE A 123 10.47 -16.24 -4.35
C ILE A 123 10.86 -17.49 -5.13
N ASN A 124 10.18 -17.77 -6.24
CA ASN A 124 10.54 -18.93 -7.08
C ASN A 124 11.98 -18.82 -7.60
N ARG A 125 12.42 -17.60 -7.93
CA ARG A 125 13.79 -17.32 -8.36
C ARG A 125 14.80 -17.50 -7.24
N LEU A 126 14.50 -17.02 -6.03
CA LEU A 126 15.31 -17.23 -4.83
C LEU A 126 15.38 -18.72 -4.45
N SER A 127 14.27 -19.45 -4.52
CA SER A 127 14.23 -20.90 -4.29
C SER A 127 15.11 -21.66 -5.28
N LYS A 128 15.09 -21.26 -6.56
CA LYS A 128 16.03 -21.78 -7.57
C LYS A 128 17.48 -21.42 -7.21
N ALA A 129 17.75 -20.19 -6.79
CA ALA A 129 19.08 -19.77 -6.34
C ALA A 129 19.57 -20.60 -5.13
N GLY A 130 18.70 -20.85 -4.14
CA GLY A 130 19.00 -21.70 -2.99
C GLY A 130 19.34 -23.14 -3.37
N SER A 131 18.65 -23.69 -4.38
CA SER A 131 18.95 -25.02 -4.92
C SER A 131 20.32 -25.07 -5.60
N LEU A 132 20.66 -24.06 -6.40
CA LEU A 132 21.96 -23.93 -7.06
C LEU A 132 23.11 -23.72 -6.06
N ILE A 133 22.86 -22.96 -4.99
CA ILE A 133 23.81 -22.77 -3.88
C ILE A 133 24.08 -24.10 -3.15
N LYS A 134 23.07 -24.96 -2.99
CA LYS A 134 23.25 -26.31 -2.43
C LYS A 134 24.06 -27.22 -3.36
N ALA A 135 23.82 -27.13 -4.66
CA ALA A 135 24.55 -27.89 -5.68
C ALA A 135 25.98 -27.36 -5.98
N ASN A 136 26.35 -26.20 -5.43
CA ASN A 136 27.59 -25.45 -5.74
C ASN A 136 27.75 -25.06 -7.22
N GLU A 137 26.64 -24.94 -7.96
CA GLU A 137 26.63 -24.53 -9.37
C GLU A 137 26.69 -23.00 -9.50
N THR A 138 27.90 -22.46 -9.35
CA THR A 138 28.13 -21.00 -9.34
C THR A 138 27.99 -20.32 -10.70
N GLY A 139 27.97 -21.07 -11.81
CA GLY A 139 27.69 -20.56 -13.15
C GLY A 139 26.22 -20.14 -13.26
N ASP A 140 25.33 -21.11 -13.15
CA ASP A 140 23.87 -20.93 -13.23
C ASP A 140 23.34 -19.99 -12.13
N LEU A 141 23.99 -19.98 -10.96
CA LEU A 141 23.63 -19.07 -9.87
C LEU A 141 23.74 -17.60 -10.29
N LYS A 142 24.74 -17.24 -11.12
CA LYS A 142 24.92 -15.87 -11.59
C LYS A 142 23.77 -15.44 -12.48
N ASP A 143 23.36 -16.28 -13.41
CA ASP A 143 22.26 -15.98 -14.33
C ASP A 143 20.94 -15.81 -13.57
N VAL A 144 20.77 -16.59 -12.50
CA VAL A 144 19.61 -16.46 -11.62
C VAL A 144 19.70 -15.20 -10.76
N VAL A 145 20.80 -14.91 -10.08
CA VAL A 145 20.83 -13.84 -9.06
C VAL A 145 21.12 -12.45 -9.63
N LEU A 146 21.96 -12.35 -10.67
CA LEU A 146 22.50 -11.07 -11.16
C LEU A 146 21.60 -10.32 -12.14
N GLY A 147 20.42 -10.85 -12.47
CA GLY A 147 19.46 -10.15 -13.31
C GLY A 147 18.82 -8.96 -12.58
N ASP A 148 18.75 -7.80 -13.22
CA ASP A 148 18.14 -6.60 -12.61
C ASP A 148 16.61 -6.56 -12.75
N ALA A 149 16.06 -7.25 -13.76
CA ALA A 149 14.63 -7.18 -14.09
C ALA A 149 13.73 -7.63 -12.93
N TRP A 150 14.05 -8.77 -12.31
CA TRP A 150 13.24 -9.30 -11.21
C TRP A 150 13.35 -8.47 -9.93
N VAL A 151 14.52 -7.86 -9.67
CA VAL A 151 14.73 -6.96 -8.53
C VAL A 151 13.92 -5.68 -8.73
N ARG A 152 13.87 -5.16 -9.96
CA ARG A 152 13.05 -4.00 -10.31
C ARG A 152 11.56 -4.29 -10.15
N ASP A 153 11.10 -5.43 -10.67
CA ASP A 153 9.70 -5.84 -10.57
C ASP A 153 9.30 -6.07 -9.11
N LEU A 154 10.16 -6.73 -8.32
CA LEU A 154 9.99 -6.88 -6.88
C LEU A 154 9.92 -5.52 -6.19
N LYS A 155 10.80 -4.57 -6.54
CA LYS A 155 10.79 -3.21 -5.97
C LYS A 155 9.49 -2.46 -6.26
N GLY A 156 8.92 -2.63 -7.45
CA GLY A 156 7.60 -2.10 -7.79
C GLY A 156 6.51 -2.66 -6.86
N ALA A 157 6.44 -3.99 -6.77
CA ALA A 157 5.48 -4.69 -5.92
C ALA A 157 5.63 -4.33 -4.45
N THR A 158 6.85 -4.38 -3.93
CA THR A 158 7.15 -4.04 -2.55
C THR A 158 6.76 -2.59 -2.22
N SER A 159 6.96 -1.64 -3.15
CA SER A 159 6.56 -0.25 -2.94
C SER A 159 5.04 -0.05 -2.93
N ALA A 160 4.30 -0.84 -3.72
CA ALA A 160 2.84 -0.80 -3.75
C ALA A 160 2.20 -1.43 -2.49
N ILE A 161 2.83 -2.47 -1.95
CA ILE A 161 2.35 -3.26 -0.81
C ILE A 161 2.72 -2.59 0.53
N SER A 162 3.94 -2.07 0.64
CA SER A 162 4.52 -1.52 1.88
C SER A 162 4.03 -0.10 2.15
N LYS A 163 2.86 0.00 2.79
CA LYS A 163 2.21 1.27 3.13
C LYS A 163 2.50 1.75 4.56
N SER A 164 2.97 0.88 5.45
CA SER A 164 3.40 1.23 6.80
C SER A 164 4.90 1.57 6.83
N ALA A 165 5.32 2.37 7.82
CA ALA A 165 6.73 2.73 8.00
C ALA A 165 7.61 1.50 8.30
N GLU A 166 7.10 0.56 9.08
CA GLU A 166 7.75 -0.73 9.40
C GLU A 166 7.98 -1.55 8.12
N ALA A 167 6.92 -1.78 7.33
CA ALA A 167 7.01 -2.54 6.08
C ALA A 167 7.95 -1.90 5.06
N GLN A 168 8.06 -0.56 5.06
CA GLN A 168 9.01 0.15 4.20
C GLN A 168 10.46 -0.04 4.67
N GLU A 169 10.69 -0.13 5.98
CA GLU A 169 12.02 -0.36 6.52
C GLU A 169 12.47 -1.81 6.30
N SER A 170 11.61 -2.79 6.55
CA SER A 170 11.90 -4.20 6.24
C SER A 170 12.10 -4.43 4.74
N ALA A 171 11.35 -3.72 3.88
CA ALA A 171 11.60 -3.70 2.43
C ALA A 171 12.99 -3.19 2.08
N LYS A 172 13.47 -2.10 2.71
CA LYS A 172 14.84 -1.61 2.49
C LYS A 172 15.88 -2.65 2.89
N ASN A 173 15.67 -3.30 4.04
CA ASN A 173 16.55 -4.37 4.51
C ASN A 173 16.58 -5.56 3.54
N LEU A 174 15.43 -5.95 2.99
CA LEU A 174 15.34 -6.97 1.94
C LEU A 174 16.20 -6.60 0.72
N PHE A 175 16.07 -5.38 0.19
CA PHE A 175 16.86 -4.95 -0.97
C PHE A 175 18.35 -4.78 -0.64
N ALA A 176 18.70 -4.39 0.58
CA ALA A 176 20.08 -4.38 1.04
C ALA A 176 20.68 -5.79 1.05
N SER A 177 19.95 -6.78 1.58
CA SER A 177 20.35 -8.20 1.56
C SER A 177 20.47 -8.74 0.14
N ILE A 178 19.54 -8.39 -0.77
CA ILE A 178 19.61 -8.81 -2.18
C ILE A 178 20.86 -8.24 -2.85
N ASN A 179 21.16 -6.96 -2.63
CA ASN A 179 22.38 -6.33 -3.15
C ASN A 179 23.64 -6.99 -2.58
N ALA A 180 23.66 -7.33 -1.30
CA ALA A 180 24.78 -8.05 -0.69
C ALA A 180 24.98 -9.44 -1.34
N LEU A 181 23.89 -10.20 -1.56
CA LEU A 181 23.94 -11.48 -2.27
C LEU A 181 24.45 -11.30 -3.71
N GLN A 182 23.93 -10.32 -4.45
CA GLN A 182 24.39 -10.02 -5.81
C GLN A 182 25.87 -9.66 -5.85
N ASN A 183 26.34 -8.84 -4.91
CA ASN A 183 27.75 -8.47 -4.82
C ASN A 183 28.64 -9.67 -4.50
N ASN A 184 28.23 -10.53 -3.58
CA ASN A 184 28.96 -11.76 -3.25
C ASN A 184 29.04 -12.72 -4.46
N VAL A 185 27.95 -12.83 -5.23
CA VAL A 185 27.91 -13.65 -6.45
C VAL A 185 28.75 -13.02 -7.59
N LYS A 186 28.71 -11.69 -7.77
CA LYS A 186 29.54 -10.94 -8.76
C LYS A 186 31.03 -11.10 -8.46
N SER A 187 31.41 -10.88 -7.21
CA SER A 187 32.80 -10.92 -6.76
C SER A 187 33.37 -12.34 -6.63
N LYS A 188 32.57 -13.38 -6.92
CA LYS A 188 32.95 -14.79 -6.74
C LYS A 188 33.45 -15.05 -5.31
N ALA A 189 32.72 -14.53 -4.33
CA ALA A 189 32.97 -14.72 -2.90
C ALA A 189 32.98 -16.21 -2.53
N LYS A 190 33.46 -16.52 -1.31
CA LYS A 190 33.51 -17.91 -0.86
C LYS A 190 32.08 -18.50 -0.80
N PRO A 191 31.89 -19.80 -1.08
CA PRO A 191 30.56 -20.43 -1.02
C PRO A 191 29.84 -20.23 0.32
N VAL A 192 30.60 -20.14 1.43
CA VAL A 192 30.07 -19.87 2.77
C VAL A 192 29.47 -18.46 2.88
N GLU A 193 30.12 -17.46 2.29
CA GLU A 193 29.67 -16.07 2.30
C GLU A 193 28.41 -15.89 1.44
N ILE A 194 28.36 -16.56 0.28
CA ILE A 194 27.18 -16.59 -0.59
C ILE A 194 25.99 -17.22 0.13
N LYS A 195 26.21 -18.35 0.83
CA LYS A 195 25.18 -19.01 1.65
C LYS A 195 24.67 -18.10 2.77
N ALA A 196 25.58 -17.44 3.50
CA ALA A 196 25.20 -16.52 4.57
C ALA A 196 24.36 -15.35 4.03
N SER A 197 24.78 -14.74 2.92
CA SER A 197 23.99 -13.67 2.29
C SER A 197 22.64 -14.14 1.77
N TYR A 198 22.55 -15.38 1.29
CA TYR A 198 21.29 -15.96 0.84
C TYR A 198 20.31 -16.14 2.02
N LEU A 199 20.79 -16.67 3.15
CA LEU A 199 19.99 -16.77 4.36
C LEU A 199 19.55 -15.39 4.87
N GLY A 200 20.42 -14.38 4.75
CA GLY A 200 20.06 -12.98 5.06
C GLY A 200 18.96 -12.42 4.15
N VAL A 201 18.91 -12.83 2.88
CA VAL A 201 17.80 -12.47 1.97
C VAL A 201 16.51 -13.17 2.39
N VAL A 202 16.55 -14.48 2.68
CA VAL A 202 15.37 -15.25 3.08
C VAL A 202 14.78 -14.71 4.37
N GLY A 203 15.59 -14.48 5.40
CA GLY A 203 15.11 -13.92 6.68
C GLY A 203 14.55 -12.50 6.54
N ALA A 204 15.16 -11.65 5.70
CA ALA A 204 14.62 -10.32 5.43
C ALA A 204 13.28 -10.39 4.66
N LEU A 205 13.14 -11.35 3.75
CA LEU A 205 11.90 -11.57 3.00
C LEU A 205 10.78 -12.08 3.91
N GLU A 206 11.07 -13.02 4.80
CA GLU A 206 10.12 -13.51 5.80
C GLU A 206 9.62 -12.41 6.74
N SER A 207 10.54 -11.57 7.25
CA SER A 207 10.19 -10.42 8.08
C SER A 207 9.26 -9.46 7.33
N TRP A 208 9.62 -9.11 6.09
CA TRP A 208 8.80 -8.23 5.26
C TRP A 208 7.41 -8.82 4.94
N CYS A 209 7.33 -10.11 4.62
CA CYS A 209 6.06 -10.80 4.38
C CYS A 209 5.18 -10.84 5.64
N THR A 210 5.78 -10.94 6.82
CA THR A 210 5.06 -10.92 8.11
C THR A 210 4.46 -9.54 8.38
N GLU A 211 5.23 -8.48 8.19
CA GLU A 211 4.77 -7.09 8.39
C GLU A 211 3.72 -6.63 7.38
N THR A 212 3.70 -7.24 6.19
CA THR A 212 2.73 -6.92 5.13
C THR A 212 1.50 -7.83 5.13
N ASP A 213 1.42 -8.80 6.05
CA ASP A 213 0.35 -9.83 6.11
C ASP A 213 0.21 -10.64 4.80
N LEU A 214 1.36 -10.90 4.14
CA LEU A 214 1.44 -11.65 2.88
C LEU A 214 1.68 -13.14 3.08
N VAL A 215 1.98 -13.59 4.30
CA VAL A 215 2.38 -14.98 4.60
C VAL A 215 1.36 -16.00 4.10
N GLY A 216 0.06 -15.71 4.17
CA GLY A 216 -0.99 -16.60 3.67
C GLY A 216 -1.27 -16.52 2.16
N SER A 217 -0.71 -15.53 1.46
CA SER A 217 -0.99 -15.25 0.05
C SER A 217 0.12 -15.70 -0.90
N VAL A 218 1.28 -16.06 -0.35
CA VAL A 218 2.48 -16.36 -1.13
C VAL A 218 2.98 -17.77 -0.77
N ASN A 219 3.29 -18.57 -1.77
CA ASN A 219 3.67 -19.97 -1.58
C ASN A 219 5.21 -20.15 -1.60
N GLY A 220 5.73 -21.04 -0.76
CA GLY A 220 7.15 -21.41 -0.79
C GLY A 220 8.08 -20.44 -0.07
N LEU A 221 7.54 -19.66 0.87
CA LEU A 221 8.29 -18.98 1.91
C LEU A 221 8.82 -20.02 2.90
#